data_AF-A0A950YNN5-F1
#
_entry.id   AF-A0A950YNN5-F1
#
_cell.length_a   1.000
_cell.length_b   1.000
_cell.length_c   1.000
_cell.angle_alpha   90.00
_cell.angle_beta   90.00
_cell.angle_gamma   90.00
#
_symmetry.space_group_name_H-M   'P 1'
#
loop_
_entity.id
_entity.type
_entity.pdbx_description
1 polymer ?
#
loop_
_entity_poly.entity_id
_entity_poly.type
_entity_poly.pdbx_seq_one_letter_code
_entity_poly.pdbx_strand_id
1 'polypeptide(L)'
;MPRTVAGAKVHRMSLPWPLRSVIAGTAGTTALTLAYATERRLRPQVAGPLDYDDSLVPGQIVASIMHLPHVTAREENELGLALRWGYGSAFGLWHGLLRKRIREPWASLAFGGTLMTATLTLFPVLGRTPPPWRWPPSVIATAFGTHAAYVCALAACDDLL
;
A
#
# COMPACT_ATOMS: atom_id res chain seq x y z
N MET A 1 39.33 24.40 14.67
CA MET A 1 39.00 22.96 14.64
C MET A 1 37.56 22.79 14.15
N PRO A 2 37.30 22.27 12.93
CA PRO A 2 35.95 21.89 12.53
C PRO A 2 35.70 20.41 12.86
N ARG A 3 34.60 20.14 13.59
CA ARG A 3 34.11 18.79 13.88
C ARG A 3 33.54 18.19 12.60
N THR A 4 34.20 17.15 12.09
CA THR A 4 33.64 16.28 11.05
C THR A 4 32.47 15.51 11.64
N VAL A 5 31.27 15.80 11.14
CA VAL A 5 30.07 15.00 11.41
C VAL A 5 30.27 13.69 10.67
N ALA A 6 30.52 12.62 11.42
CA ALA A 6 30.59 11.26 10.88
C ALA A 6 29.20 10.93 10.30
N GLY A 7 29.08 10.97 8.97
CA GLY A 7 27.92 10.42 8.28
C GLY A 7 27.79 8.95 8.66
N ALA A 8 26.69 8.60 9.33
CA ALA A 8 26.35 7.22 9.60
C ALA A 8 26.33 6.47 8.27
N LYS A 9 27.33 5.60 8.04
CA LYS A 9 27.32 4.66 6.94
C LYS A 9 26.18 3.70 7.20
N VAL A 10 25.02 3.97 6.61
CA VAL A 10 23.94 2.99 6.54
C VAL A 10 24.52 1.78 5.80
N HIS A 11 24.67 0.67 6.51
CA HIS A 11 25.07 -0.59 5.90
C HIS A 11 23.95 -1.02 4.95
N ARG A 12 24.11 -0.72 3.65
CA ARG A 12 23.28 -1.32 2.62
C ARG A 12 23.56 -2.81 2.61
N MET A 13 22.61 -3.60 3.09
CA MET A 13 22.67 -5.05 2.94
C MET A 13 22.62 -5.36 1.45
N SER A 14 23.48 -6.22 0.91
CA SER A 14 23.39 -6.56 -0.52
C SER A 14 22.36 -7.68 -0.72
N LEU A 15 21.07 -7.34 -0.63
CA LEU A 15 20.01 -8.30 -0.92
C LEU A 15 19.76 -8.36 -2.44
N PRO A 16 19.42 -9.55 -2.99
CA PRO A 16 18.90 -9.64 -4.34
C PRO A 16 17.67 -8.73 -4.51
N TRP A 17 17.59 -8.02 -5.64
CA TRP A 17 16.54 -7.03 -5.88
C TRP A 17 15.11 -7.56 -5.65
N PRO A 18 14.72 -8.81 -6.01
CA PRO A 18 13.35 -9.26 -5.79
C PRO A 18 13.02 -9.39 -4.30
N LEU A 19 13.97 -9.92 -3.52
CA LEU A 19 13.79 -10.11 -2.08
C LEU A 19 13.68 -8.77 -1.36
N ARG A 20 14.55 -7.82 -1.73
CA ARG A 20 14.47 -6.45 -1.24
C ARG A 20 13.12 -5.81 -1.53
N SER A 21 12.66 -5.92 -2.77
CA SER A 21 11.39 -5.36 -3.21
C SER A 21 10.19 -5.97 -2.48
N VAL A 22 10.20 -7.28 -2.23
CA VAL A 22 9.16 -7.93 -1.40
C VAL A 22 9.16 -7.37 0.03
N ILE A 23 10.34 -7.27 0.67
CA ILE A 23 10.45 -6.69 2.02
C ILE A 23 9.95 -5.24 2.05
N ALA A 24 10.29 -4.45 1.03
CA ALA A 24 9.80 -3.09 0.88
C ALA A 24 8.26 -3.03 0.74
N GLY A 25 7.66 -3.94 -0.04
CA GLY A 25 6.19 -4.06 -0.14
C GLY A 25 5.51 -4.39 1.19
N THR A 26 6.13 -5.28 1.98
CA THR A 26 5.70 -5.60 3.35
C THR A 26 5.82 -4.39 4.27
N ALA A 27 6.89 -3.60 4.15
CA ALA A 27 7.07 -2.37 4.90
C ALA A 27 5.99 -1.33 4.55
N GLY A 28 5.68 -1.17 3.25
CA GLY A 28 4.56 -0.32 2.80
C GLY A 28 3.22 -0.76 3.39
N THR A 29 2.94 -2.06 3.37
CA THR A 29 1.70 -2.64 3.94
C THR A 29 1.59 -2.40 5.44
N THR A 30 2.72 -2.48 6.15
CA THR A 30 2.81 -2.19 7.57
C THR A 30 2.52 -0.71 7.84
N ALA A 31 3.12 0.20 7.07
CA ALA A 31 2.90 1.63 7.21
C ALA A 31 1.43 2.03 6.97
N LEU A 32 0.81 1.47 5.93
CA LEU A 32 -0.61 1.67 5.63
C LEU A 32 -1.51 1.14 6.76
N THR A 33 -1.21 -0.04 7.30
CA THR A 33 -1.95 -0.60 8.45
C THR A 33 -1.84 0.29 9.69
N LEU A 34 -0.65 0.80 9.97
CA LEU A 34 -0.42 1.74 11.08
C LEU A 34 -1.09 3.10 10.85
N ALA A 35 -1.16 3.56 9.60
CA ALA A 35 -1.89 4.78 9.24
C ALA A 35 -3.38 4.63 9.56
N TYR A 36 -4.02 3.52 9.17
CA TYR A 36 -5.40 3.24 9.55
C TYR A 36 -5.59 3.13 11.06
N ALA A 37 -4.70 2.41 11.76
CA ALA A 37 -4.78 2.29 13.21
C ALA A 37 -4.68 3.66 13.91
N THR A 38 -3.80 4.54 13.42
CA THR A 38 -3.66 5.91 13.91
C THR A 38 -4.91 6.72 13.62
N GLU A 39 -5.43 6.67 12.40
CA GLU A 39 -6.59 7.45 12.02
C GLU A 39 -7.86 7.01 12.78
N ARG A 40 -8.06 5.71 13.01
CA ARG A 40 -9.15 5.20 13.86
C ARG A 40 -9.06 5.71 15.30
N ARG A 41 -7.85 5.88 15.84
CA ARG A 41 -7.64 6.47 17.17
C ARG A 41 -7.95 7.97 17.20
N LEU A 42 -7.62 8.69 16.13
CA LEU A 42 -7.86 10.13 16.02
C LEU A 42 -9.32 10.46 15.69
N ARG A 43 -10.02 9.57 14.99
CA ARG A 43 -11.41 9.76 14.52
C ARG A 43 -12.31 8.62 15.02
N PRO A 44 -12.46 8.42 16.35
CA PRO A 44 -13.21 7.29 16.91
C PRO A 44 -14.71 7.33 16.59
N GLN A 45 -15.23 8.49 16.19
CA GLN A 45 -16.65 8.70 15.85
C GLN A 45 -17.01 8.19 14.45
N VAL A 46 -16.04 7.78 13.63
CA VAL A 46 -16.30 7.26 12.27
C VAL A 46 -16.64 5.76 12.38
N ALA A 47 -17.93 5.45 12.30
CA ALA A 47 -18.44 4.07 12.37
C ALA A 47 -18.27 3.27 11.07
N GLY A 48 -17.83 3.91 9.98
CA GLY A 48 -17.64 3.31 8.66
C GLY A 48 -16.17 3.04 8.28
N PRO A 49 -15.92 2.49 7.09
CA PRO A 49 -14.57 2.37 6.55
C PRO A 49 -13.94 3.77 6.36
N LEU A 50 -12.67 3.92 6.76
CA LEU A 50 -11.96 5.20 6.62
C LEU A 50 -11.73 5.56 5.15
N ASP A 51 -11.44 4.54 4.34
CA ASP A 51 -11.57 4.52 2.90
C ASP A 51 -11.95 3.11 2.42
N TYR A 52 -12.07 2.91 1.11
CA TYR A 52 -12.40 1.60 0.57
C TYR A 52 -11.27 0.56 0.71
N ASP A 53 -10.03 0.96 0.94
CA ASP A 53 -8.90 0.05 1.22
C ASP A 53 -8.92 -0.51 2.66
N ASP A 54 -9.46 0.27 3.59
CA ASP A 54 -9.82 -0.09 4.98
C ASP A 54 -11.14 -0.89 5.05
N SER A 55 -11.42 -1.67 3.99
CA SER A 55 -12.56 -2.56 3.91
C SER A 55 -12.16 -3.92 3.32
N LEU A 56 -13.14 -4.79 3.08
CA LEU A 56 -12.94 -6.07 2.40
C LEU A 56 -12.77 -5.92 0.88
N VAL A 57 -13.04 -4.74 0.31
CA VAL A 57 -13.04 -4.48 -1.13
C VAL A 57 -11.74 -4.94 -1.82
N PRO A 58 -10.52 -4.62 -1.33
CA PRO A 58 -9.30 -5.07 -2.00
C PRO A 58 -9.17 -6.60 -2.03
N GLY A 59 -9.56 -7.27 -0.94
CA GLY A 59 -9.58 -8.73 -0.85
C GLY A 59 -10.59 -9.34 -1.83
N GLN A 60 -11.78 -8.76 -1.95
CA GLN A 60 -12.81 -9.19 -2.89
C GLN A 60 -12.37 -9.01 -4.35
N ILE A 61 -11.67 -7.93 -4.68
CA ILE A 61 -11.13 -7.71 -6.01
C ILE A 61 -10.12 -8.81 -6.37
N VAL A 62 -9.18 -9.09 -5.46
CA VAL A 62 -8.18 -10.14 -5.68
C VAL A 62 -8.82 -11.51 -5.76
N ALA A 63 -9.77 -11.82 -4.86
CA ALA A 63 -10.54 -13.06 -4.90
C ALA A 63 -11.32 -13.21 -6.22
N SER A 64 -11.91 -12.13 -6.72
CA SER A 64 -12.63 -12.10 -8.00
C SER A 64 -11.70 -12.34 -9.19
N ILE A 65 -10.52 -11.72 -9.22
CA ILE A 65 -9.50 -11.93 -10.26
C ILE A 65 -8.98 -13.38 -10.23
N MET A 66 -8.83 -13.95 -9.03
CA MET A 66 -8.32 -15.30 -8.82
C MET A 66 -9.39 -16.39 -8.86
N HIS A 67 -10.66 -16.02 -9.09
CA HIS A 67 -11.82 -16.92 -9.08
C HIS A 67 -11.94 -17.77 -7.80
N LEU A 68 -11.62 -17.20 -6.64
CA LEU A 68 -11.73 -17.89 -5.35
C LEU A 68 -13.20 -18.01 -4.91
N PRO A 69 -13.58 -19.12 -4.23
CA PRO A 69 -14.95 -19.30 -3.72
C PRO A 69 -15.28 -18.27 -2.62
N HIS A 70 -16.58 -17.97 -2.48
CA HIS A 70 -17.07 -17.09 -1.40
C HIS A 70 -16.91 -17.79 -0.06
N VAL A 71 -16.29 -17.12 0.91
CA VAL A 71 -16.02 -17.64 2.25
C VAL A 71 -16.93 -16.97 3.28
N THR A 72 -17.02 -17.49 4.49
CA THR A 72 -17.85 -16.89 5.56
C THR A 72 -17.29 -15.53 6.01
N ALA A 73 -18.10 -14.65 6.63
CA ALA A 73 -17.66 -13.30 7.02
C ALA A 73 -16.41 -13.24 7.94
N ARG A 74 -16.16 -14.29 8.74
CA ARG A 74 -14.93 -14.41 9.54
C ARG A 74 -13.74 -14.76 8.66
N GLU A 75 -13.92 -15.75 7.79
CA GLU A 75 -12.91 -16.17 6.82
C GLU A 75 -12.63 -15.04 5.82
N GLU A 76 -13.59 -14.18 5.50
CA GLU A 76 -13.40 -13.01 4.63
C GLU A 76 -12.45 -11.99 5.26
N ASN A 77 -12.48 -11.79 6.59
CA ASN A 77 -11.56 -10.91 7.28
C ASN A 77 -10.13 -11.48 7.32
N GLU A 78 -9.99 -12.76 7.65
CA GLU A 78 -8.69 -13.44 7.68
C GLU A 78 -8.08 -13.55 6.28
N LEU A 79 -8.90 -13.92 5.28
CA LEU A 79 -8.53 -13.95 3.88
C LEU A 79 -8.19 -12.55 3.36
N GLY A 80 -8.99 -11.54 3.69
CA GLY A 80 -8.74 -10.14 3.31
C GLY A 80 -7.39 -9.64 3.84
N LEU A 81 -7.04 -10.01 5.07
CA LEU A 81 -5.74 -9.70 5.65
C LEU A 81 -4.60 -10.46 4.96
N ALA A 82 -4.75 -11.77 4.76
CA ALA A 82 -3.75 -12.59 4.06
C ALA A 82 -3.51 -12.09 2.63
N LEU A 83 -4.58 -11.77 1.89
CA LEU A 83 -4.51 -11.18 0.57
C LEU A 83 -3.82 -9.82 0.62
N ARG A 84 -4.13 -8.96 1.60
CA ARG A 84 -3.47 -7.65 1.78
C ARG A 84 -1.97 -7.76 1.93
N TRP A 85 -1.50 -8.68 2.75
CA TRP A 85 -0.06 -8.95 2.85
C TRP A 85 0.51 -9.55 1.57
N GLY A 86 -0.24 -10.44 0.91
CA GLY A 86 0.14 -11.07 -0.36
C GLY A 86 0.32 -10.07 -1.50
N TYR A 87 -0.73 -9.33 -1.85
CA TYR A 87 -0.65 -8.32 -2.91
C TYR A 87 0.25 -7.15 -2.51
N GLY A 88 0.29 -6.77 -1.23
CA GLY A 88 1.21 -5.75 -0.72
C GLY A 88 2.67 -6.11 -0.93
N SER A 89 3.03 -7.39 -0.75
CA SER A 89 4.36 -7.91 -1.07
C SER A 89 4.63 -7.92 -2.59
N ALA A 90 3.63 -8.32 -3.38
CA ALA A 90 3.73 -8.36 -4.85
C ALA A 90 3.88 -6.96 -5.46
N PHE A 91 3.22 -5.94 -4.91
CA PHE A 91 3.39 -4.55 -5.34
C PHE A 91 4.81 -4.03 -5.11
N GLY A 92 5.49 -4.53 -4.08
CA GLY A 92 6.93 -4.34 -3.89
C GLY A 92 7.75 -4.68 -5.13
N LEU A 93 7.50 -5.84 -5.74
CA LEU A 93 8.15 -6.27 -6.98
C LEU A 93 7.88 -5.33 -8.16
N TRP A 94 6.65 -4.78 -8.25
CA TRP A 94 6.30 -3.81 -9.28
C TRP A 94 7.11 -2.51 -9.14
N HIS A 95 7.23 -1.96 -7.94
CA HIS A 95 8.10 -0.81 -7.68
C HIS A 95 9.58 -1.12 -7.98
N GLY A 96 10.07 -2.28 -7.56
CA GLY A 96 11.43 -2.74 -7.87
C GLY A 96 11.73 -2.81 -9.36
N LEU A 97 10.77 -3.31 -10.15
CA LEU A 97 10.87 -3.33 -11.62
C LEU A 97 10.90 -1.91 -12.21
N LEU A 98 10.11 -0.99 -11.68
CA LEU A 98 10.12 0.41 -12.08
C LEU A 98 11.46 1.06 -11.77
N ARG A 99 12.02 0.87 -10.57
CA ARG A 99 13.36 1.41 -10.22
C ARG A 99 14.49 0.92 -11.12
N LYS A 100 14.35 -0.28 -11.71
CA LYS A 100 15.32 -0.77 -12.70
C LYS A 100 15.26 -0.02 -14.03
N ARG A 101 14.15 0.63 -14.35
CA ARG A 101 13.93 1.33 -15.63
C ARG A 101 13.95 2.84 -15.51
N ILE A 102 13.49 3.37 -14.38
CA ILE A 102 13.38 4.81 -14.10
C ILE A 102 13.95 5.12 -12.72
N ARG A 103 14.60 6.28 -12.60
CA ARG A 103 15.27 6.74 -11.38
C ARG A 103 14.27 7.36 -10.40
N GLU A 104 14.57 7.26 -9.10
CA GLU A 104 13.78 7.98 -8.08
C GLU A 104 13.92 9.50 -8.22
N PRO A 105 12.86 10.29 -7.91
CA PRO A 105 11.57 9.88 -7.33
C PRO A 105 10.52 9.40 -8.36
N TRP A 106 10.87 9.30 -9.65
CA TRP A 106 9.91 8.98 -10.72
C TRP A 106 9.37 7.55 -10.64
N ALA A 107 10.17 6.60 -10.13
CA ALA A 107 9.70 5.24 -9.92
C ALA A 107 8.60 5.19 -8.85
N SER A 108 8.79 5.87 -7.71
CA SER A 108 7.74 6.01 -6.70
C SER A 108 6.51 6.74 -7.21
N LEU A 109 6.67 7.81 -8.00
CA LEU A 109 5.54 8.54 -8.57
C LEU A 109 4.74 7.68 -9.57
N ALA A 110 5.42 6.96 -10.47
CA ALA A 110 4.76 6.05 -11.41
C ALA A 110 4.07 4.88 -10.68
N PHE A 111 4.73 4.34 -9.66
CA PHE A 111 4.18 3.29 -8.82
C PHE A 111 2.93 3.76 -8.05
N GLY A 112 3.02 4.89 -7.34
CA GLY A 112 1.90 5.49 -6.63
C GLY A 112 0.75 5.88 -7.55
N GLY A 113 1.05 6.41 -8.75
CA GLY A 113 0.07 6.66 -9.79
C GLY A 113 -0.62 5.39 -10.27
N THR A 114 0.11 4.27 -10.37
CA THR A 114 -0.47 2.95 -10.70
C THR A 114 -1.45 2.51 -9.61
N LEU A 115 -1.05 2.58 -8.34
CA LEU A 115 -1.93 2.22 -7.21
C LEU A 115 -3.17 3.11 -7.17
N MET A 116 -3.00 4.43 -7.25
CA MET A 116 -4.14 5.36 -7.24
C MET A 116 -5.08 5.14 -8.42
N THR A 117 -4.55 4.87 -9.61
CA THR A 117 -5.38 4.54 -10.78
C THR A 117 -6.16 3.26 -10.53
N ALA A 118 -5.53 2.23 -9.98
CA ALA A 118 -6.20 0.98 -9.63
C ALA A 118 -7.31 1.21 -8.59
N THR A 119 -7.04 1.97 -7.53
CA THR A 119 -8.03 2.34 -6.50
C THR A 119 -9.22 3.09 -7.08
N LEU A 120 -8.98 4.06 -7.96
CA LEU A 120 -10.04 4.87 -8.57
C LEU A 120 -10.83 4.14 -9.67
N THR A 121 -10.38 2.96 -10.12
CA THR A 121 -11.00 2.22 -11.23
C THR A 121 -11.46 0.82 -10.84
N LEU A 122 -10.59 -0.01 -10.26
CA LEU A 122 -10.91 -1.38 -9.85
C LEU A 122 -11.92 -1.39 -8.71
N PHE A 123 -11.90 -0.41 -7.80
CA PHE A 123 -12.86 -0.39 -6.69
C PHE A 123 -14.29 -0.15 -7.18
N PRO A 124 -14.56 0.79 -8.11
CA PRO A 124 -15.88 0.88 -8.71
C PRO A 124 -16.26 -0.35 -9.55
N VAL A 125 -15.34 -0.83 -10.38
CA VAL A 125 -15.65 -1.86 -11.39
C VAL A 125 -15.82 -3.25 -10.76
N LEU A 126 -14.86 -3.64 -9.93
CA LEU A 126 -14.78 -4.98 -9.34
C LEU A 126 -15.25 -4.98 -7.88
N GLY A 127 -14.89 -3.94 -7.12
CA GLY A 127 -15.29 -3.77 -5.73
C GLY A 127 -16.72 -3.26 -5.50
N ARG A 128 -17.43 -2.90 -6.59
CA ARG A 128 -18.81 -2.36 -6.56
C ARG A 128 -19.00 -1.12 -5.67
N THR A 129 -17.92 -0.39 -5.44
CA THR A 129 -17.99 0.91 -4.74
C THR A 129 -18.65 1.97 -5.65
N PRO A 130 -19.20 3.07 -5.10
CA PRO A 130 -19.60 4.21 -5.90
C PRO A 130 -18.42 4.71 -6.76
N PRO A 131 -18.65 5.44 -7.86
CA PRO A 131 -17.55 6.07 -8.59
C PRO A 131 -16.88 7.17 -7.75
N PRO A 132 -15.59 7.50 -8.01
CA PRO A 132 -14.80 8.37 -7.13
C PRO A 132 -15.38 9.76 -6.88
N TRP A 133 -16.09 10.34 -7.86
CA TRP A 133 -16.75 11.65 -7.71
C TRP A 133 -17.96 11.64 -6.76
N ARG A 134 -18.38 10.46 -6.29
CA ARG A 134 -19.41 10.30 -5.25
C ARG A 134 -18.82 9.96 -3.89
N TRP A 135 -17.50 9.82 -3.77
CA TRP A 135 -16.89 9.48 -2.50
C TRP A 135 -16.90 10.69 -1.56
N PRO A 136 -17.14 10.49 -0.26
CA PRO A 136 -16.99 11.56 0.73
C PRO A 136 -15.59 12.16 0.66
N PRO A 137 -15.41 13.49 0.81
CA PRO A 137 -14.08 14.11 0.76
C PRO A 137 -13.09 13.51 1.77
N SER A 138 -13.57 13.07 2.93
CA SER A 138 -12.73 12.40 3.93
C SER A 138 -12.21 11.05 3.45
N VAL A 139 -13.01 10.29 2.70
CA VAL A 139 -12.60 8.99 2.13
C VAL A 139 -11.54 9.19 1.05
N ILE A 140 -11.70 10.23 0.22
CA ILE A 140 -10.68 10.61 -0.77
C ILE A 140 -9.39 11.00 -0.05
N ALA A 141 -9.47 11.86 0.97
CA ALA A 141 -8.30 12.31 1.72
C ALA A 141 -7.56 11.14 2.38
N THR A 142 -8.27 10.23 3.03
CA THR A 142 -7.67 9.04 3.63
C THR A 142 -7.03 8.15 2.57
N ALA A 143 -7.72 7.87 1.45
CA ALA A 143 -7.17 7.06 0.37
C ALA A 143 -5.84 7.61 -0.14
N PHE A 144 -5.76 8.90 -0.46
CA PHE A 144 -4.49 9.51 -0.90
C PHE A 144 -3.43 9.48 0.21
N GLY A 145 -3.82 9.73 1.46
CA GLY A 145 -2.91 9.72 2.61
C GLY A 145 -2.27 8.35 2.88
N THR A 146 -3.08 7.29 2.87
CA THR A 146 -2.63 5.91 3.16
C THR A 146 -1.80 5.35 2.01
N HIS A 147 -2.14 5.67 0.76
CA HIS A 147 -1.30 5.34 -0.39
C HIS A 147 0.03 6.08 -0.37
N ALA A 148 0.04 7.37 -0.01
CA ALA A 148 1.28 8.10 0.15
C ALA A 148 2.15 7.47 1.24
N ALA A 149 1.58 7.11 2.40
CA ALA A 149 2.30 6.42 3.46
C ALA A 149 2.88 5.08 3.00
N TYR A 150 2.09 4.29 2.27
CA TYR A 150 2.54 3.03 1.67
C TYR A 150 3.74 3.24 0.73
N VAL A 151 3.60 4.14 -0.26
CA VAL A 151 4.61 4.39 -1.30
C VAL A 151 5.90 4.94 -0.68
N CYS A 152 5.80 5.89 0.25
CA CYS A 152 6.96 6.47 0.92
C CYS A 152 7.70 5.44 1.76
N ALA A 153 6.99 4.63 2.56
CA ALA A 153 7.61 3.61 3.40
C ALA A 153 8.27 2.51 2.57
N LEU A 154 7.61 2.08 1.49
CA LEU A 154 8.17 1.13 0.54
C LEU A 154 9.45 1.68 -0.10
N ALA A 155 9.39 2.87 -0.68
CA ALA A 155 10.54 3.47 -1.38
C ALA A 155 11.72 3.68 -0.44
N ALA A 156 11.47 4.20 0.77
CA ALA A 156 12.51 4.37 1.79
C ALA A 156 13.12 3.02 2.20
N CYS A 157 12.31 1.97 2.39
CA CYS A 157 12.80 0.63 2.71
C CYS A 157 13.64 0.05 1.57
N ASP A 158 13.18 0.17 0.32
CA ASP A 158 13.88 -0.32 -0.87
C ASP A 158 15.20 0.45 -1.17
N ASP A 159 15.36 1.67 -0.64
CA ASP A 159 16.59 2.48 -0.73
C ASP A 159 17.62 2.15 0.37
N LEU A 160 17.16 1.65 1.52
CA LEU A 160 18.00 1.28 2.67
C LEU A 160 18.58 -0.13 2.53
N LEU A 161 17.91 -1.00 1.78
CA LEU A 161 18.27 -2.38 1.51
C LEU A 161 19.01 -2.56 0.16
#